data_AF-Q19UD8-F1
#
_entry.id   AF-Q19UD8-F1
#
_cell.length_a   1.000
_cell.length_b   1.000
_cell.length_c   1.000
_cell.angle_alpha   90.00
_cell.angle_beta   90.00
_cell.angle_gamma   90.00
#
_symmetry.space_group_name_H-M   'P 1'
#
loop_
_entity.id
_entity.type
_entity.pdbx_description
1 polymer ?
#
loop_
_entity_poly.entity_id
_entity_poly.type
_entity_poly.pdbx_seq_one_letter_code
_entity_poly.pdbx_strand_id
1 'polypeptide(L)' 'FIVKVKKILESICVNCGKLKADILDPNFADKIRHIRDPKARMAMVWSH' A
#
# COMPACT_ATOMS: atom_id res chain seq x y z
N PHE A 1 -13.12 6.77 9.59
CA PHE A 1 -11.69 7.14 9.47
C PHE A 1 -10.75 6.20 10.22
N ILE A 2 -11.08 5.73 11.44
CA ILE A 2 -10.25 4.77 12.22
C ILE A 2 -9.79 3.55 11.40
N VAL A 3 -10.71 2.91 10.68
CA VAL A 3 -10.38 1.74 9.82
C VAL A 3 -9.34 2.08 8.74
N LYS A 4 -9.39 3.29 8.17
CA LYS A 4 -8.43 3.73 7.16
C LYS A 4 -7.05 3.95 7.77
N VAL A 5 -7.00 4.54 8.97
CA VAL A 5 -5.75 4.75 9.71
C VAL A 5 -5.10 3.41 10.07
N LYS A 6 -5.89 2.43 10.54
CA LYS A 6 -5.41 1.06 10.80
C LYS A 6 -4.74 0.47 9.55
N LYS A 7 -5.40 0.49 8.39
CA LYS A 7 -4.85 -0.03 7.14
C LYS A 7 -3.54 0.67 6.73
N ILE A 8 -3.44 1.98 6.92
CA ILE A 8 -2.22 2.72 6.63
C ILE A 8 -1.08 2.25 7.52
N LEU A 9 -1.30 2.19 8.84
CA LEU A 9 -0.28 1.76 9.81
C LEU A 9 0.15 0.30 9.63
N GLU A 10 -0.73 -0.56 9.12
CA GLU A 10 -0.40 -1.95 8.80
C GLU A 10 0.51 -2.04 7.54
N SER A 11 0.31 -1.16 6.56
CA SER A 11 1.06 -1.15 5.29
C SER A 11 2.40 -0.38 5.33
N ILE A 12 2.62 0.48 6.31
CA ILE A 12 3.87 1.25 6.45
C ILE A 12 4.70 0.80 7.64
N CYS A 13 6.01 0.98 7.57
CA CYS A 13 6.89 0.84 8.72
C CYS A 13 6.68 2.04 9.66
N VAL A 14 6.29 1.77 10.90
CA VAL A 14 6.05 2.82 11.93
C VAL A 14 7.31 3.57 12.34
N ASN A 15 8.50 3.02 12.08
CA ASN A 15 9.77 3.63 12.46
C ASN A 15 10.35 4.54 11.37
N CYS A 16 10.13 4.24 10.08
CA CYS A 16 10.73 5.00 8.98
C CYS A 16 9.69 5.60 8.00
N GLY A 17 8.40 5.33 8.18
CA GLY A 17 7.32 5.86 7.34
C GLY A 17 7.26 5.30 5.92
N LYS A 18 8.19 4.41 5.55
CA LYS A 18 8.23 3.79 4.21
C LYS A 18 7.20 2.66 4.11
N LEU A 19 6.74 2.43 2.88
CA LEU A 19 5.88 1.29 2.58
C LEU A 19 6.64 -0.02 2.84
N LYS A 20 5.98 -0.99 3.48
CA LYS A 20 6.58 -2.31 3.74
C LYS A 20 6.72 -3.15 2.48
N ALA A 21 5.82 -2.93 1.51
CA ALA A 21 5.86 -3.60 0.23
C ALA A 21 7.04 -3.11 -0.62
N ASP A 22 7.69 -4.05 -1.30
CA ASP A 22 8.85 -3.75 -2.14
C ASP A 22 8.40 -3.21 -3.50
N ILE A 23 8.74 -1.94 -3.76
CA ILE A 23 8.49 -1.30 -5.06
C ILE A 23 9.43 -1.81 -6.17
N LEU A 24 10.45 -2.59 -5.82
CA LEU A 24 11.34 -3.26 -6.77
C LEU A 24 10.74 -4.56 -7.30
N ASP A 25 9.68 -5.10 -6.68
CA ASP A 25 8.92 -6.20 -7.28
C ASP A 25 8.12 -5.65 -8.48
N PRO A 26 8.48 -6.05 -9.72
CA PRO A 26 7.81 -5.55 -10.92
C PRO A 26 6.31 -5.88 -10.91
N ASN A 27 5.89 -7.01 -10.31
CA ASN A 27 4.47 -7.37 -10.24
C ASN A 27 3.69 -6.43 -9.34
N PHE A 28 4.28 -6.01 -8.21
CA PHE A 28 3.65 -5.07 -7.29
C PHE A 28 3.67 -3.65 -7.88
N ALA A 29 4.80 -3.23 -8.42
CA ALA A 29 4.97 -1.91 -9.02
C ALA A 29 3.99 -1.67 -10.18
N ASP A 30 3.80 -2.65 -11.06
CA ASP A 30 2.85 -2.54 -12.16
C ASP A 30 1.41 -2.49 -11.67
N LYS A 31 1.02 -3.36 -10.72
CA LYS A 31 -0.33 -3.34 -10.16
C LYS A 31 -0.66 -1.97 -9.55
N ILE A 32 0.26 -1.36 -8.80
CA ILE A 32 0.02 -0.06 -8.17
C ILE A 32 0.01 1.09 -9.17
N ARG A 33 0.86 1.05 -10.21
CA ARG A 33 0.92 2.10 -11.24
C ARG A 33 -0.36 2.17 -12.08
N HIS A 34 -0.96 1.02 -12.39
CA HIS A 34 -2.11 0.96 -13.30
C HIS A 34 -3.45 1.21 -12.60
N ILE A 35 -3.54 1.01 -11.28
CA ILE A 35 -4.78 1.26 -10.53
C ILE A 35 -4.95 2.76 -10.29
N ARG A 36 -5.90 3.35 -11.02
CA ARG A 36 -6.27 4.78 -10.89
C ARG A 36 -7.14 5.05 -9.67
N ASP A 37 -8.01 4.12 -9.30
CA ASP A 37 -8.92 4.28 -8.15
C ASP A 37 -8.13 4.22 -6.82
N PRO A 38 -8.14 5.29 -6.01
CA PRO A 38 -7.36 5.33 -4.77
C PRO A 38 -7.78 4.27 -3.74
N LYS A 39 -9.06 3.85 -3.75
CA LYS A 39 -9.59 2.86 -2.79
C LYS A 39 -9.12 1.45 -3.16
N ALA A 40 -9.17 1.09 -4.43
CA ALA A 40 -8.65 -0.16 -4.96
C ALA A 40 -7.12 -0.22 -4.81
N ARG A 41 -6.41 0.88 -5.05
CA ARG A 41 -4.96 0.95 -4.86
C ARG A 41 -4.56 0.70 -3.41
N MET A 42 -5.26 1.33 -2.46
CA MET A 42 -5.03 1.08 -1.03
C MET A 42 -5.33 -0.36 -0.63
N ALA A 43 -6.36 -0.99 -1.21
CA ALA A 43 -6.66 -2.39 -0.95
C ALA A 43 -5.52 -3.32 -1.41
N MET A 44 -4.93 -3.06 -2.57
CA MET A 44 -3.77 -3.82 -3.08
C MET A 44 -2.51 -3.60 -2.24
N VAL A 45 -2.26 -2.37 -1.80
CA VAL A 45 -1.15 -2.04 -0.89
C VAL A 45 -1.28 -2.73 0.47
N TRP A 46 -2.51 -2.92 0.95
CA TRP A 46 -2.78 -3.54 2.25
C TRP A 46 -2.84 -5.07 2.19
N SER A 47 -3.13 -5.64 1.02
CA SER A 47 -3.16 -7.10 0.81
C SER A 47 -1.79 -7.72 0.52
N HIS A 48 -0.74 -6.91 0.37
CA HIS A 48 0.63 -7.33 0.10
C HIS A 48 1.44 -7.26 1.40
#